data_AF-A0A1I0EM04-F1
#
_entry.id   AF-A0A1I0EM04-F1
#
_cell.length_a   1.000
_cell.length_b   1.000
_cell.length_c   1.000
_cell.angle_alpha   90.00
_cell.angle_beta   90.00
_cell.angle_gamma   90.00
#
_symmetry.space_group_name_H-M   'P 1'
#
loop_
_entity.id
_entity.type
_entity.pdbx_description
1 polymer ?
#
loop_
_entity_poly.entity_id
_entity_poly.type
_entity_poly.pdbx_seq_one_letter_code
_entity_poly.pdbx_strand_id
1 'polypeptide(L)'
;MKMLCFAGLLCLMAACQGQPSAEQQLAAAEKTVLARHDSLMARMDQLYELRQQLAKAPAPADTVAVGQARRALVGAEDGMMDWMHRYRRPADTVAAARRLAYYARQQERIDSVGRLFESSQLAARQVLDAAPAAAAPSTSVTQ
;
A
#
# COMPACT_ATOMS: atom_id res chain seq x y z
N MET A 1 -61.86 -13.68 20.23
CA MET A 1 -61.64 -13.26 18.83
C MET A 1 -61.15 -11.81 18.89
N LYS A 2 -59.83 -11.59 18.82
CA LYS A 2 -59.06 -11.33 17.59
C LYS A 2 -59.18 -9.84 17.22
N MET A 3 -58.40 -9.02 17.93
CA MET A 3 -58.14 -7.63 17.59
C MET A 3 -56.92 -7.59 16.67
N LEU A 4 -57.13 -6.98 15.51
CA LEU A 4 -56.11 -6.59 14.53
C LEU A 4 -54.95 -5.85 15.21
N CYS A 5 -53.74 -5.97 14.65
CA CYS A 5 -53.00 -4.81 14.15
C CYS A 5 -51.73 -5.23 13.40
N PHE A 6 -51.77 -5.05 12.07
CA PHE A 6 -50.75 -4.34 11.30
C PHE A 6 -49.29 -4.45 11.80
N ALA A 7 -48.55 -5.47 11.35
CA ALA A 7 -47.11 -5.54 11.60
C ALA A 7 -46.32 -6.21 10.47
N GLY A 8 -46.79 -6.16 9.22
CA GLY A 8 -46.19 -6.97 8.14
C GLY A 8 -45.98 -6.32 6.78
N LEU A 9 -46.26 -5.03 6.60
CA LEU A 9 -46.28 -4.43 5.25
C LEU A 9 -45.58 -3.06 5.15
N LEU A 10 -44.42 -2.90 5.80
CA LEU A 10 -43.62 -1.68 5.70
C LEU A 10 -42.11 -1.93 5.50
N CYS A 11 -41.74 -3.03 4.85
CA CYS A 11 -40.33 -3.36 4.56
C CYS A 11 -40.02 -3.60 3.06
N LEU A 12 -40.92 -3.24 2.14
CA LEU A 12 -40.74 -3.50 0.70
C LEU A 12 -40.24 -2.29 -0.12
N MET A 13 -39.91 -1.16 0.53
CA MET A 13 -39.47 0.07 -0.16
C MET A 13 -37.99 0.43 0.06
N ALA A 14 -37.11 -0.55 0.28
CA ALA A 14 -35.66 -0.32 0.39
C ALA A 14 -34.81 -0.98 -0.72
N ALA A 15 -35.43 -1.70 -1.65
CA ALA A 15 -34.71 -2.51 -2.65
C ALA A 15 -34.54 -1.83 -4.03
N CYS A 16 -34.92 -0.56 -4.19
CA CYS A 16 -34.71 0.21 -5.43
C CYS A 16 -33.41 1.03 -5.42
N GLN A 17 -32.35 0.54 -4.77
CA GLN A 17 -31.02 1.11 -4.94
C GLN A 17 -30.44 0.54 -6.24
N GLY A 18 -30.63 1.28 -7.34
CA GLY A 18 -30.24 0.86 -8.68
C GLY A 18 -28.79 0.41 -8.74
N GLN A 19 -28.57 -0.75 -9.36
CA GLN A 19 -27.23 -1.30 -9.54
C GLN A 19 -26.38 -0.32 -10.36
N PRO A 20 -25.15 0.00 -9.94
CA PRO A 20 -24.33 1.00 -10.62
C PRO A 20 -24.13 0.62 -12.07
N SER A 21 -24.21 1.61 -12.96
CA SER A 21 -23.98 1.42 -14.39
C SER A 21 -22.55 0.92 -14.64
N ALA A 22 -22.32 0.28 -15.78
CA ALA A 22 -20.98 -0.19 -16.15
C ALA A 22 -19.94 0.95 -16.15
N GLU A 23 -20.34 2.16 -16.55
CA GLU A 23 -19.48 3.35 -16.52
C GLU A 23 -19.13 3.78 -15.10
N GLN A 24 -20.11 3.76 -14.18
CA GLN A 24 -19.86 4.07 -12.77
C GLN A 24 -18.91 3.07 -12.13
N GLN A 25 -19.07 1.78 -12.43
CA GLN A 25 -18.16 0.73 -11.95
C GLN A 25 -16.74 0.91 -12.48
N LEU A 26 -16.60 1.27 -13.76
CA LEU A 26 -15.30 1.57 -14.38
C LEU A 26 -14.62 2.77 -13.74
N ALA A 27 -15.35 3.88 -13.58
CA ALA A 27 -14.83 5.09 -12.95
C ALA A 27 -14.40 4.83 -11.50
N ALA A 28 -15.18 4.04 -10.75
CA ALA A 28 -14.82 3.64 -9.40
C ALA A 28 -13.55 2.77 -9.37
N ALA A 29 -13.44 1.78 -10.27
CA ALA A 29 -12.27 0.92 -10.35
C ALA A 29 -10.99 1.69 -10.71
N GLU A 30 -11.06 2.61 -11.69
CA GLU A 30 -9.96 3.49 -12.03
C GLU A 30 -9.55 4.38 -10.86
N LYS A 31 -10.53 5.01 -10.20
CA LYS A 31 -10.31 5.87 -9.04
C LYS A 31 -9.61 5.11 -7.91
N THR A 32 -10.02 3.87 -7.62
CA THR A 32 -9.39 3.07 -6.56
C THR A 32 -7.91 2.79 -6.85
N VAL A 33 -7.59 2.41 -8.09
CA VAL A 33 -6.21 2.16 -8.52
C VAL A 33 -5.35 3.42 -8.37
N LEU A 34 -5.85 4.56 -8.87
CA LEU A 34 -5.13 5.83 -8.81
C LEU A 34 -5.02 6.38 -7.38
N ALA A 35 -6.04 6.22 -6.54
CA ALA A 35 -5.96 6.60 -5.13
C ALA A 35 -4.89 5.79 -4.38
N ARG A 36 -4.72 4.50 -4.71
CA ARG A 36 -3.64 3.68 -4.15
C ARG A 36 -2.28 4.19 -4.62
N HIS A 37 -2.12 4.51 -5.91
CA HIS A 37 -0.92 5.18 -6.44
C HIS A 37 -0.60 6.46 -5.66
N ASP A 38 -1.58 7.37 -5.52
CA ASP A 38 -1.37 8.66 -4.86
C ASP A 38 -0.95 8.48 -3.39
N SER A 39 -1.56 7.51 -2.70
CA SER A 39 -1.20 7.17 -1.32
C SER A 39 0.24 6.63 -1.18
N LEU A 40 0.78 5.99 -2.22
CA LEU A 40 2.17 5.50 -2.23
C LEU A 40 3.11 6.65 -2.58
N MET A 41 2.75 7.49 -3.54
CA MET A 41 3.51 8.69 -3.90
C MET A 41 3.69 9.63 -2.72
N ALA A 42 2.65 9.82 -1.90
CA ALA A 42 2.72 10.63 -0.67
C ALA A 42 3.72 10.07 0.38
N ARG A 43 4.15 8.81 0.25
CA ARG A 43 5.12 8.16 1.15
C ARG A 43 6.53 8.07 0.55
N MET A 44 6.75 8.53 -0.69
CA MET A 44 8.06 8.46 -1.37
C MET A 44 9.14 9.22 -0.61
N ASP A 45 8.81 10.41 -0.10
CA ASP A 45 9.75 11.22 0.69
C ASP A 45 10.22 10.46 1.94
N GLN A 46 9.33 9.70 2.58
CA GLN A 46 9.68 8.89 3.74
C GLN A 46 10.68 7.78 3.40
N LEU A 47 10.57 7.14 2.22
CA LEU A 47 11.55 6.15 1.76
C LEU A 47 12.92 6.82 1.56
N TYR A 48 12.94 8.00 0.95
CA TYR A 48 14.16 8.79 0.77
C TYR A 48 14.79 9.18 2.10
N GLU A 49 14.01 9.68 3.07
CA GLU A 49 14.49 10.04 4.40
C GLU A 49 15.12 8.85 5.14
N LEU A 50 14.47 7.67 5.11
CA LEU A 50 15.02 6.46 5.72
C LEU A 50 16.34 6.05 5.08
N ARG A 51 16.49 6.20 3.76
CA ARG A 51 17.77 5.95 3.08
C ARG A 51 18.87 6.90 3.55
N GLN A 52 18.55 8.18 3.78
CA GLN A 52 19.50 9.16 4.31
C GLN A 52 19.90 8.85 5.74
N GLN A 53 18.95 8.42 6.58
CA GLN A 53 19.22 7.99 7.95
C GLN A 53 20.13 6.77 7.99
N LEU A 54 19.85 5.75 7.17
CA LEU A 54 20.68 4.55 7.04
C LEU A 54 22.10 4.87 6.55
N ALA A 55 22.26 5.85 5.66
CA ALA A 55 23.57 6.29 5.20
C ALA A 55 24.41 6.99 6.28
N LYS A 56 23.75 7.56 7.29
CA LYS A 56 24.36 8.24 8.44
C LYS A 56 24.49 7.34 9.68
N ALA A 57 24.06 6.08 9.58
CA ALA A 57 24.09 5.16 10.71
C ALA A 57 25.54 5.02 11.24
N PRO A 58 25.78 5.26 12.55
CA PRO A 58 27.13 5.23 13.12
C PRO A 58 27.66 3.79 13.20
N ALA A 59 28.99 3.64 13.17
CA ALA A 59 29.62 2.38 13.57
C ALA A 59 29.36 2.13 15.08
N PRO A 60 29.03 0.90 15.52
CA PRO A 60 29.18 -0.38 14.82
C PRO A 60 27.86 -0.93 14.24
N ALA A 61 27.10 -0.15 13.47
CA ALA A 61 25.95 -0.67 12.75
C ALA A 61 26.36 -1.84 11.82
N ASP A 62 25.55 -2.91 11.81
CA ASP A 62 25.72 -4.05 10.91
C ASP A 62 25.62 -3.57 9.46
N THR A 63 26.77 -3.52 8.77
CA THR A 63 26.89 -3.00 7.41
C THR A 63 26.13 -3.85 6.40
N VAL A 64 25.95 -5.15 6.66
CA VAL A 64 25.17 -6.05 5.81
C VAL A 64 23.69 -5.72 5.96
N ALA A 65 23.19 -5.60 7.19
CA ALA A 65 21.80 -5.25 7.47
C ALA A 65 21.45 -3.86 6.92
N VAL A 66 22.32 -2.86 7.12
CA VAL A 66 22.17 -1.52 6.52
C VAL A 66 22.12 -1.60 5.00
N GLY A 67 23.02 -2.37 4.37
CA GLY A 67 23.04 -2.55 2.92
C GLY A 67 21.77 -3.20 2.38
N GLN A 68 21.24 -4.22 3.07
CA GLN A 68 19.98 -4.88 2.71
C GLN A 68 18.78 -3.94 2.82
N ALA A 69 18.65 -3.21 3.93
CA ALA A 69 17.58 -2.25 4.14
C ALA A 69 17.59 -1.13 3.08
N ARG A 70 18.77 -0.60 2.74
CA ARG A 70 18.90 0.41 1.67
C ARG A 70 18.45 -0.12 0.31
N ARG A 71 18.84 -1.35 -0.05
CA ARG A 71 18.39 -1.99 -1.31
C ARG A 71 16.89 -2.24 -1.32
N ALA A 72 16.30 -2.62 -0.19
CA ALA A 72 14.85 -2.81 -0.08
C ALA A 72 14.08 -1.50 -0.34
N LEU A 73 14.55 -0.38 0.19
CA LEU A 73 13.94 0.95 -0.05
C LEU A 73 14.03 1.33 -1.54
N VAL A 74 15.21 1.16 -2.16
CA VAL A 74 15.39 1.40 -3.61
C VAL A 74 14.43 0.52 -4.43
N GLY A 75 14.34 -0.77 -4.10
CA GLY A 75 13.44 -1.69 -4.81
C GLY A 75 11.96 -1.32 -4.70
N ALA A 76 11.54 -0.72 -3.58
CA ALA A 76 10.18 -0.20 -3.44
C ALA A 76 9.94 1.03 -4.35
N GLU A 77 10.87 1.97 -4.39
CA GLU A 77 10.83 3.13 -5.31
C GLU A 77 10.78 2.67 -6.78
N ASP A 78 11.68 1.78 -7.18
CA ASP A 78 11.75 1.23 -8.53
C ASP A 78 10.46 0.49 -8.91
N GLY A 79 9.87 -0.25 -7.97
CA GLY A 79 8.58 -0.91 -8.17
C GLY A 79 7.44 0.08 -8.47
N MET A 80 7.44 1.23 -7.80
CA MET A 80 6.46 2.30 -8.06
C MET A 80 6.68 2.93 -9.44
N MET A 81 7.93 3.22 -9.80
CA MET A 81 8.27 3.79 -11.10
C MET A 81 7.96 2.83 -12.26
N ASP A 82 8.26 1.54 -12.11
CA ASP A 82 7.92 0.51 -13.09
C ASP A 82 6.40 0.37 -13.27
N TRP A 83 5.64 0.41 -12.17
CA TRP A 83 4.18 0.42 -12.24
C TRP A 83 3.67 1.62 -13.04
N MET A 84 4.17 2.83 -12.73
CA MET A 84 3.77 4.06 -13.40
C MET A 84 4.13 4.02 -14.90
N HIS A 85 5.32 3.52 -15.25
CA HIS A 85 5.73 3.40 -16.65
C HIS A 85 4.85 2.44 -17.44
N ARG A 86 4.35 1.36 -16.81
CA ARG A 86 3.54 0.32 -17.44
C ARG A 86 2.04 0.61 -17.39
N TYR A 87 1.57 1.46 -16.48
CA TYR A 87 0.16 1.82 -16.41
C TYR A 87 -0.28 2.56 -17.68
N ARG A 88 -1.33 2.05 -18.32
CA ARG A 88 -1.98 2.69 -19.46
C ARG A 88 -3.48 2.66 -19.25
N ARG A 89 -4.14 3.82 -19.30
CA ARG A 89 -5.60 3.86 -19.27
C ARG A 89 -6.14 3.14 -20.52
N PRO A 90 -7.00 2.12 -20.39
CA PRO A 90 -7.62 1.47 -21.54
C PRO A 90 -8.45 2.47 -22.35
N ALA A 91 -8.44 2.34 -23.67
CA ALA A 91 -9.30 3.16 -24.55
C ALA A 91 -10.79 2.88 -24.28
N ASP A 92 -11.64 3.89 -24.49
CA ASP A 92 -13.08 3.75 -24.26
C ASP A 92 -13.77 2.77 -25.23
N THR A 93 -13.12 2.47 -26.35
CA THR A 93 -13.55 1.45 -27.32
C THR A 93 -13.39 0.01 -26.81
N VAL A 94 -12.64 -0.20 -25.73
CA VAL A 94 -12.47 -1.53 -25.13
C VAL A 94 -13.71 -1.90 -24.33
N ALA A 95 -14.22 -3.13 -24.53
CA ALA A 95 -15.37 -3.64 -23.80
C ALA A 95 -15.24 -3.48 -22.27
N ALA A 96 -16.32 -3.01 -21.62
CA ALA A 96 -16.32 -2.68 -20.18
C ALA A 96 -15.79 -3.82 -19.29
N ALA A 97 -16.18 -5.06 -19.56
CA ALA A 97 -15.68 -6.23 -18.82
C ALA A 97 -14.15 -6.38 -18.90
N ARG A 98 -13.54 -6.12 -20.07
CA ARG A 98 -12.08 -6.18 -20.26
C ARG A 98 -11.38 -5.04 -19.52
N ARG A 99 -11.98 -3.84 -19.51
CA ARG A 99 -11.48 -2.68 -18.76
C ARG A 99 -11.53 -2.93 -17.24
N LEU A 100 -12.63 -3.46 -16.72
CA LEU A 100 -12.75 -3.85 -15.32
C LEU A 100 -11.69 -4.88 -14.93
N ALA A 101 -11.49 -5.93 -15.74
CA ALA A 101 -10.45 -6.93 -15.50
C ALA A 101 -9.03 -6.33 -15.56
N TYR A 102 -8.80 -5.32 -16.41
CA TYR A 102 -7.55 -4.58 -16.43
C TYR A 102 -7.32 -3.82 -15.11
N TYR A 103 -8.30 -3.06 -14.64
CA TYR A 103 -8.18 -2.31 -13.38
C TYR A 103 -8.00 -3.24 -12.17
N ALA A 104 -8.68 -4.38 -12.11
CA ALA A 104 -8.47 -5.38 -11.06
C ALA A 104 -7.01 -5.87 -11.02
N ARG A 105 -6.41 -6.19 -12.19
CA ARG A 105 -4.99 -6.55 -12.25
C ARG A 105 -4.06 -5.40 -11.88
N GLN A 106 -4.38 -4.17 -12.27
CA GLN A 106 -3.56 -3.02 -11.85
C GLN A 106 -3.65 -2.79 -10.35
N GLN A 107 -4.81 -3.04 -9.73
CA GLN A 107 -5.00 -3.00 -8.28
C GLN A 107 -4.09 -3.99 -7.57
N GLU A 108 -4.09 -5.26 -7.99
CA GLU A 108 -3.20 -6.29 -7.43
C GLU A 108 -1.71 -5.90 -7.54
N ARG A 109 -1.32 -5.31 -8.67
CA ARG A 109 0.05 -4.85 -8.90
C ARG A 109 0.42 -3.69 -7.98
N ILE A 110 -0.41 -2.65 -7.88
CA ILE A 110 -0.12 -1.50 -7.02
C ILE A 110 -0.19 -1.88 -5.53
N ASP A 111 -1.02 -2.84 -5.15
CA ASP A 111 -1.05 -3.38 -3.79
C ASP A 111 0.23 -4.14 -3.44
N SER A 112 0.79 -4.86 -4.42
CA SER A 112 2.09 -5.52 -4.27
C SER A 112 3.23 -4.50 -4.09
N VAL A 113 3.21 -3.40 -4.83
CA VAL A 113 4.12 -2.26 -4.60
C VAL A 113 3.92 -1.72 -3.17
N GLY A 114 2.68 -1.58 -2.72
CA GLY A 114 2.41 -1.12 -1.35
C GLY A 114 2.97 -2.03 -0.25
N ARG A 115 2.94 -3.35 -0.43
CA ARG A 115 3.60 -4.29 0.51
C ARG A 115 5.13 -4.14 0.49
N LEU A 116 5.72 -3.82 -0.66
CA LEU A 116 7.16 -3.50 -0.74
C LEU A 116 7.49 -2.21 0.01
N PHE A 117 6.65 -1.18 -0.09
CA PHE A 117 6.80 0.05 0.71
C PHE A 117 6.77 -0.26 2.20
N GLU A 118 5.77 -1.02 2.65
CA GLU A 118 5.59 -1.31 4.08
C GLU A 118 6.75 -2.14 4.65
N SER A 119 7.11 -3.23 3.95
CA SER A 119 8.20 -4.11 4.40
C SER A 119 9.58 -3.45 4.36
N SER A 120 9.87 -2.64 3.33
CA SER A 120 11.14 -1.91 3.23
C SER A 120 11.29 -0.85 4.32
N GLN A 121 10.22 -0.12 4.63
CA GLN A 121 10.21 0.85 5.73
C GLN A 121 10.37 0.17 7.09
N LEU A 122 9.70 -0.96 7.31
CA LEU A 122 9.84 -1.73 8.54
C LEU A 122 11.28 -2.22 8.73
N ALA A 123 11.88 -2.81 7.70
CA ALA A 123 13.26 -3.28 7.76
C ALA A 123 14.25 -2.13 8.04
N ALA A 124 14.05 -0.97 7.39
CA ALA A 124 14.88 0.21 7.64
C ALA A 124 14.79 0.71 9.08
N ARG A 125 13.57 0.80 9.63
CA ARG A 125 13.34 1.21 11.02
C ARG A 125 13.99 0.24 12.00
N GLN A 126 13.84 -1.08 11.79
CA GLN A 126 14.48 -2.09 12.64
C GLN A 126 16.01 -1.93 12.70
N VAL A 127 16.66 -1.66 11.57
CA VAL A 127 18.11 -1.42 11.53
C VAL A 127 18.50 -0.14 12.27
N LEU A 128 17.72 0.93 12.11
CA LEU A 128 17.96 2.21 12.79
C LEU A 128 17.74 2.12 14.30
N ASP A 129 16.74 1.37 14.74
CA ASP A 129 16.39 1.15 16.15
C ASP A 129 17.40 0.23 16.85
N ALA A 130 18.04 -0.69 16.11
CA ALA A 130 19.07 -1.59 16.65
C ALA A 130 20.44 -0.92 16.83
N ALA A 131 20.74 0.16 16.11
CA ALA A 131 22.02 0.89 16.19
C ALA A 131 22.37 1.42 17.60
N PRO A 132 21.44 1.99 18.41
CA PRO A 132 21.75 2.39 19.78
C PRO A 132 21.92 1.21 20.77
N ALA A 133 21.33 0.04 20.50
CA ALA A 133 21.39 -1.12 21.41
C ALA A 133 22.72 -1.87 21.36
N ALA A 134 23.43 -1.84 20.23
CA ALA A 134 24.74 -2.50 20.06
C ALA A 134 25.92 -1.74 20.70
N ALA A 135 25.70 -0.49 21.14
CA ALA A 135 26.73 0.36 21.75
C ALA A 135 26.77 0.29 23.29
N ALA A 136 25.89 -0.49 23.92
CA ALA A 136 25.97 -0.70 25.37
C ALA A 136 27.18 -1.60 25.69
N PRO A 137 28.20 -1.11 26.42
CA PRO A 137 29.25 -1.99 26.91
C PRO A 137 28.62 -3.00 27.87
N SER A 138 28.93 -4.28 27.67
CA SER A 138 28.70 -5.30 28.69
C SER A 138 29.58 -4.97 29.89
N THR A 139 29.07 -4.13 30.80
CA THR A 139 29.63 -4.00 32.15
C THR A 139 29.24 -5.23 32.95
N SER A 140 29.91 -6.33 32.66
CA SER A 140 30.04 -7.47 33.57
C SER A 140 31.42 -7.35 34.24
N VAL A 141 31.51 -6.43 35.20
CA VAL A 141 32.67 -6.27 36.08
C VAL A 141 32.27 -6.77 37.46
N THR A 142 33.03 -7.76 37.94
CA THR A 142 33.26 -8.20 39.33
C THR A 142 32.23 -9.10 40.01
N GLN A 143 32.58 -10.38 40.16
CA GLN A 143 33.16 -10.88 41.42
C GLN A 143 34.13 -12.02 41.17
#